data_AF-A0A973D4C9-F1
#
_entry.id   AF-A0A973D4C9-F1
#
_cell.length_a   1.000
_cell.length_b   1.000
_cell.length_c   1.000
_cell.angle_alpha   90.00
_cell.angle_beta   90.00
_cell.angle_gamma   90.00
#
_symmetry.space_group_name_H-M   'P 1'
#
loop_
_entity.id
_entity.type
_entity.pdbx_description
1 polymer ?
#
loop_
_entity_poly.entity_id
_entity_poly.type
_entity_poly.pdbx_seq_one_letter_code
_entity_poly.pdbx_strand_id
1 'polypeptide(L)'
;MPKLLFCIRILSGLVSCLALFSWLSSAAGNPDPVITPAVVLVLLALALIDLSCHLPSRVYARSMPGLIIAAFCIAGYMTGDDIPVVIASLLAVVTCLLSMFSSILDRIRRGGPFLVFLVFLIPMVIGAIVLTTPRCQQATPSLTPSEAIFTSISAVTVTGLTVIDVGRRLSAEGQWVLLLLIQLGGLGMVSLFAFFALVLGNGLGIRQGRAIRDSLDGIGSGQLRALLGTVCLSTLVVELCGAALLMVTASDSVHIRENLFHSVSAFCNSGFTLDRDSLGGWSGTQKAIMATLIVIGGVGFPVLHEFKRRLIHRDVD
;
A
#
# COMPACT_ATOMS: atom_id res chain seq x y z
N MET A 1 14.09 -9.27 21.52
CA MET A 1 13.36 -9.87 20.38
C MET A 1 12.69 -8.87 19.44
N PRO A 2 11.81 -7.92 19.85
CA PRO A 2 11.03 -7.11 18.89
C PRO A 2 11.88 -6.16 18.02
N LYS A 3 12.98 -5.61 18.56
CA LYS A 3 13.91 -4.76 17.79
C LYS A 3 14.67 -5.56 16.72
N LEU A 4 15.07 -6.80 17.03
CA LEU A 4 15.79 -7.66 16.09
C LEU A 4 14.88 -8.04 14.91
N LEU A 5 13.64 -8.44 15.21
CA LEU A 5 12.63 -8.76 14.19
C LEU A 5 12.37 -7.58 13.26
N PHE A 6 12.25 -6.37 13.82
CA PHE A 6 12.09 -5.15 13.05
C PHE A 6 13.27 -4.90 12.09
N CYS A 7 14.51 -5.05 12.57
CA CYS A 7 15.70 -4.91 11.73
C CYS A 7 15.74 -5.95 10.60
N ILE A 8 15.38 -7.21 10.88
CA ILE A 8 15.34 -8.28 9.87
C ILE A 8 14.33 -7.94 8.78
N ARG A 9 13.14 -7.47 9.15
CA ARG A 9 12.10 -7.11 8.18
C ARG A 9 12.47 -5.91 7.33
N ILE A 10 13.15 -4.91 7.90
CA ILE A 10 13.72 -3.80 7.11
C ILE A 10 14.75 -4.32 6.11
N LEU A 11 15.68 -5.15 6.58
CA LEU A 11 16.73 -5.68 5.72
C LEU A 11 16.14 -6.54 4.59
N SER A 12 15.15 -7.37 4.90
CA SER A 12 14.40 -8.17 3.93
C SER A 12 13.68 -7.28 2.91
N GLY A 13 13.03 -6.21 3.38
CA GLY A 13 12.40 -5.22 2.50
C GLY A 13 13.41 -4.54 1.57
N LEU A 14 14.57 -4.12 2.07
CA LEU A 14 15.61 -3.47 1.26
C LEU A 14 16.17 -4.39 0.17
N VAL A 15 16.51 -5.63 0.52
CA VAL A 15 16.97 -6.63 -0.45
C VAL A 15 15.89 -6.91 -1.50
N SER A 16 14.63 -6.98 -1.08
CA SER A 16 13.48 -7.19 -1.97
C SER A 16 13.27 -6.02 -2.92
N CYS A 17 13.44 -4.77 -2.45
CA CYS A 17 13.38 -3.59 -3.31
C CYS A 17 14.47 -3.61 -4.39
N LEU A 18 15.69 -4.02 -4.04
CA LEU A 18 16.78 -4.15 -5.01
C LEU A 18 16.49 -5.25 -6.05
N ALA A 19 15.96 -6.40 -5.61
CA ALA A 19 15.56 -7.49 -6.48
C ALA A 19 14.48 -7.04 -7.48
N LEU A 20 13.43 -6.39 -6.97
CA LEU A 20 12.33 -5.86 -7.79
C LEU A 20 12.81 -4.77 -8.74
N PHE A 21 13.68 -3.85 -8.30
CA PHE A 21 14.22 -2.80 -9.15
C PHE A 21 15.08 -3.36 -10.28
N SER A 22 15.94 -4.35 -9.98
CA SER A 22 16.72 -5.07 -10.99
C SER A 22 15.81 -5.74 -12.02
N TRP A 23 14.78 -6.44 -11.55
CA TRP A 23 13.80 -7.11 -12.39
C TRP A 23 13.01 -6.12 -13.27
N LEU A 24 12.52 -5.01 -12.70
CA LEU A 24 11.81 -3.96 -13.44
C LEU A 24 12.70 -3.22 -14.46
N SER A 25 14.00 -3.11 -14.16
CA SER A 25 14.98 -2.47 -15.05
C SER A 25 15.35 -3.32 -16.26
N SER A 26 15.06 -4.62 -16.23
CA SER A 26 15.36 -5.53 -17.34
C SER A 26 14.37 -5.43 -18.49
N ALA A 27 14.76 -5.85 -19.69
CA ALA A 27 13.83 -5.89 -20.82
C ALA A 27 12.68 -6.88 -20.55
N ALA A 28 11.46 -6.52 -20.95
CA ALA A 28 10.34 -7.45 -20.95
C ALA A 28 10.64 -8.63 -21.90
N GLY A 29 10.51 -9.87 -21.42
CA GLY A 29 10.79 -11.07 -22.21
C GLY A 29 12.25 -11.54 -22.24
N ASN A 30 13.12 -11.02 -21.35
CA ASN A 30 14.47 -11.56 -21.18
C ASN A 30 14.41 -13.04 -20.74
N PRO A 31 15.04 -13.99 -21.48
CA PRO A 31 14.98 -15.41 -21.14
C PRO A 31 15.87 -15.79 -19.94
N ASP A 32 16.88 -14.97 -19.63
CA ASP A 32 17.80 -15.25 -18.52
C ASP A 32 17.27 -14.66 -17.20
N PRO A 33 17.37 -15.40 -16.08
CA PRO A 33 16.98 -14.89 -14.78
C PRO A 33 17.86 -13.69 -14.40
N VAL A 34 17.21 -12.57 -14.13
CA VAL A 34 17.84 -11.29 -13.80
C VAL A 34 18.20 -11.25 -12.31
N ILE A 35 17.46 -11.97 -11.48
CA ILE A 35 17.71 -12.01 -10.04
C ILE A 35 18.78 -13.07 -9.75
N THR A 36 19.92 -12.63 -9.23
CA THR A 36 21.05 -13.52 -8.98
C THR A 36 20.73 -14.54 -7.87
N PRO A 37 21.29 -15.77 -7.94
CA PRO A 37 21.13 -16.77 -6.89
C PRO A 37 21.53 -16.27 -5.49
N ALA A 38 22.49 -15.35 -5.42
CA ALA A 38 22.91 -14.71 -4.18
C ALA A 38 21.76 -13.93 -3.52
N VAL A 39 20.96 -13.18 -4.29
CA VAL A 39 19.81 -12.43 -3.77
C VAL A 39 18.74 -13.39 -3.23
N VAL A 40 18.48 -14.49 -3.95
CA VAL A 40 17.53 -15.53 -3.52
C VAL A 40 17.97 -16.15 -2.19
N LEU A 41 19.25 -16.49 -2.05
CA LEU A 41 19.81 -17.05 -0.83
C LEU A 41 19.73 -16.07 0.36
N VAL A 42 20.01 -14.78 0.13
CA VAL A 42 19.89 -13.76 1.18
C VAL A 42 18.43 -13.60 1.62
N LEU A 43 17.47 -13.53 0.69
CA LEU A 43 16.05 -13.44 1.03
C LEU A 43 15.56 -14.68 1.79
N LEU A 44 15.97 -15.87 1.36
CA LEU A 44 15.66 -17.12 2.03
C LEU A 44 16.23 -17.13 3.45
N ALA A 45 17.49 -16.73 3.63
CA ALA A 45 18.11 -16.66 4.96
C ALA A 45 17.35 -15.70 5.88
N LEU A 46 16.99 -14.50 5.40
CA LEU A 46 16.22 -13.53 6.18
C LEU A 46 14.82 -14.05 6.55
N ALA A 47 14.15 -14.73 5.62
CA ALA A 47 12.85 -15.36 5.87
C ALA A 47 12.94 -16.47 6.93
N LEU A 48 13.98 -17.31 6.88
CA LEU A 48 14.22 -18.35 7.89
C LEU A 48 14.56 -17.76 9.26
N ILE A 49 15.28 -16.64 9.32
CA ILE A 49 15.57 -15.95 10.58
C ILE A 49 14.28 -15.32 11.16
N ASP A 50 13.42 -14.69 10.34
CA ASP A 50 12.11 -14.16 10.79
C ASP A 50 11.20 -15.29 11.32
N LEU A 51 11.20 -16.44 10.64
CA LEU A 51 10.51 -17.65 11.06
C LEU A 51 11.03 -18.17 12.41
N SER A 52 12.36 -18.27 12.54
CA SER A 52 13.05 -18.75 13.76
C SER A 52 12.75 -17.89 14.98
N CYS A 53 12.56 -16.58 14.79
CA CYS A 53 12.17 -15.67 15.87
C CYS A 53 10.75 -15.94 16.41
N HIS A 54 9.89 -16.62 15.64
CA HIS A 54 8.49 -16.89 16.00
C HIS A 54 8.21 -18.33 16.43
N LEU A 55 9.10 -19.28 16.13
CA LEU A 55 9.01 -20.68 16.61
C LEU A 55 8.71 -20.83 18.12
N PRO A 56 9.26 -20.01 19.03
CA PRO A 56 8.97 -20.14 20.47
C PRO A 56 7.54 -19.75 20.85
N SER A 57 6.83 -19.00 19.99
CA SER A 57 5.61 -18.30 20.37
C SER A 57 4.31 -19.12 20.26
N ARG A 58 4.35 -20.37 19.77
CA ARG A 58 3.19 -21.27 19.50
C ARG A 58 2.03 -20.66 18.68
N VAL A 59 2.13 -19.41 18.22
CA VAL A 59 1.13 -18.72 17.40
C VAL A 59 1.58 -18.76 15.94
N TYR A 60 1.12 -19.79 15.22
CA TYR A 60 1.44 -20.01 13.80
C TYR A 60 1.10 -18.81 12.90
N ALA A 61 0.07 -18.04 13.24
CA ALA A 61 -0.34 -16.88 12.44
C ALA A 61 0.76 -15.80 12.31
N ARG A 62 1.68 -15.70 13.28
CA ARG A 62 2.77 -14.70 13.24
C ARG A 62 3.98 -15.15 12.41
N SER A 63 4.16 -16.46 12.21
CA SER A 63 5.23 -17.06 11.41
C SER A 63 4.86 -17.27 9.93
N MET A 64 3.57 -17.21 9.59
CA MET A 64 3.07 -17.42 8.22
C MET A 64 3.79 -16.60 7.14
N PRO A 65 4.07 -15.28 7.31
CA PRO A 65 4.69 -14.51 6.24
C PRO A 65 6.10 -14.98 5.89
N GLY A 66 6.92 -15.28 6.90
CA GLY A 66 8.28 -15.81 6.69
C GLY A 66 8.29 -17.18 6.02
N LEU A 67 7.33 -18.04 6.37
CA LEU A 67 7.20 -19.38 5.75
C LEU A 67 6.81 -19.27 4.26
N ILE A 68 5.87 -18.38 3.93
CA ILE A 68 5.43 -18.17 2.55
C ILE A 68 6.57 -17.57 1.70
N ILE A 69 7.27 -16.56 2.22
CA ILE A 69 8.42 -15.95 1.53
C ILE A 69 9.49 -17.01 1.27
N ALA A 70 9.83 -17.83 2.28
CA ALA A 70 10.81 -18.91 2.12
C ALA A 70 10.39 -19.94 1.06
N ALA A 71 9.11 -20.33 1.03
CA ALA A 71 8.60 -21.27 0.04
C ALA A 71 8.74 -20.74 -1.40
N PHE A 72 8.41 -19.48 -1.65
CA PHE A 72 8.56 -18.86 -2.96
C PHE A 72 10.04 -18.67 -3.36
N CYS A 73 10.92 -18.34 -2.41
CA CYS A 73 12.36 -18.30 -2.67
C CYS A 73 12.92 -19.68 -3.07
N ILE A 74 12.50 -20.75 -2.38
CA ILE A 74 12.90 -22.12 -2.72
C ILE A 74 12.36 -22.51 -4.10
N ALA A 75 11.09 -22.20 -4.39
CA ALA A 75 10.50 -22.48 -5.68
C ALA A 75 11.28 -21.78 -6.82
N GLY A 76 11.59 -20.49 -6.69
CA GLY A 76 12.37 -19.76 -7.69
C GLY A 76 13.79 -20.30 -7.86
N TYR A 77 14.43 -20.74 -6.77
CA TYR A 77 15.74 -21.38 -6.85
C TYR A 77 15.70 -22.74 -7.57
N MET A 78 14.62 -23.51 -7.38
CA MET A 78 14.45 -24.83 -8.00
C MET A 78 14.05 -24.75 -9.47
N THR A 79 13.20 -23.79 -9.85
CA THR A 79 12.77 -23.64 -11.25
C THR A 79 13.73 -22.81 -12.09
N GLY A 80 14.56 -21.97 -11.46
CA GLY A 80 15.40 -21.00 -12.16
C GLY A 80 14.62 -19.79 -12.70
N ASP A 81 13.34 -19.65 -12.35
CA ASP A 81 12.50 -18.53 -12.78
C ASP A 81 12.54 -17.35 -11.80
N ASP A 82 12.47 -16.13 -12.33
CA ASP A 82 12.39 -14.91 -11.52
C ASP A 82 11.00 -14.73 -10.87
N ILE A 83 9.92 -15.27 -11.46
CA ILE A 83 8.53 -14.99 -11.02
C ILE A 83 8.28 -15.36 -9.55
N PRO A 84 8.64 -16.57 -9.07
CA PRO A 84 8.49 -16.91 -7.66
C PRO A 84 9.28 -15.95 -6.74
N VAL A 85 10.48 -15.53 -7.17
CA VAL A 85 11.32 -14.60 -6.41
C VAL A 85 10.72 -13.19 -6.36
N VAL A 86 10.08 -12.75 -7.45
CA VAL A 86 9.32 -11.50 -7.49
C VAL A 86 8.15 -11.54 -6.52
N ILE A 87 7.39 -12.65 -6.48
CA ILE A 87 6.28 -12.83 -5.52
C ILE A 87 6.82 -12.80 -4.08
N ALA A 88 7.91 -13.51 -3.80
CA ALA A 88 8.56 -13.47 -2.48
C ALA A 88 8.98 -12.05 -2.10
N SER A 89 9.56 -11.30 -3.05
CA SER A 89 10.00 -9.93 -2.86
C SER A 89 8.83 -8.98 -2.59
N LEU A 90 7.71 -9.12 -3.30
CA LEU A 90 6.50 -8.33 -3.05
C LEU A 90 5.95 -8.59 -1.63
N LEU A 91 5.87 -9.85 -1.21
CA LEU A 91 5.43 -10.22 0.15
C LEU A 91 6.37 -9.67 1.23
N ALA A 92 7.68 -9.73 1.00
CA ALA A 92 8.68 -9.16 1.90
C ALA A 92 8.59 -7.64 1.99
N VAL A 93 8.35 -6.94 0.88
CA VAL A 93 8.09 -5.48 0.88
C VAL A 93 6.82 -5.16 1.65
N VAL A 94 5.71 -5.88 1.43
CA VAL A 94 4.46 -5.65 2.17
C VAL A 94 4.65 -5.86 3.67
N THR A 95 5.31 -6.93 4.09
CA THR A 95 5.56 -7.20 5.52
C THR A 95 6.52 -6.19 6.15
N CYS A 96 7.51 -5.71 5.39
CA CYS A 96 8.37 -4.60 5.77
C CYS A 96 7.57 -3.30 5.93
N LEU A 97 6.73 -2.94 4.96
CA LEU A 97 5.89 -1.74 4.99
C LEU A 97 4.94 -1.76 6.19
N LEU A 98 4.27 -2.86 6.46
CA LEU A 98 3.41 -3.00 7.65
C LEU A 98 4.19 -2.82 8.96
N SER A 99 5.41 -3.35 9.02
CA SER A 99 6.29 -3.22 10.19
C SER A 99 6.84 -1.79 10.34
N MET A 100 7.21 -1.17 9.22
CA MET A 100 7.71 0.20 9.14
C MET A 100 6.62 1.19 9.50
N PHE A 101 5.40 1.03 8.97
CA PHE A 101 4.23 1.83 9.29
C PHE A 101 4.02 1.90 10.80
N SER A 102 3.96 0.73 11.47
CA SER A 102 3.80 0.65 12.92
C SER A 102 4.87 1.41 13.73
N SER A 103 6.09 1.52 13.20
CA SER A 103 7.22 2.17 13.86
C SER A 103 7.36 3.65 13.50
N ILE A 104 6.97 4.02 12.28
CA ILE A 104 6.90 5.41 11.82
C ILE A 104 5.90 6.16 12.68
N LEU A 105 4.76 5.56 13.05
CA LEU A 105 3.76 6.22 13.88
C LEU A 105 4.25 6.53 15.30
N ASP A 106 4.98 5.59 15.91
CA ASP A 106 5.66 5.82 17.20
C ASP A 106 6.74 6.91 17.11
N ARG A 107 7.28 7.14 15.90
CA ARG A 107 8.21 8.22 15.61
C ARG A 107 7.50 9.52 15.21
N ILE A 108 6.38 9.51 14.51
CA ILE A 108 5.58 10.71 14.16
C ILE A 108 5.07 11.38 15.44
N ARG A 109 4.71 10.60 16.47
CA ARG A 109 4.34 11.16 17.79
C ARG A 109 5.50 11.92 18.46
N ARG A 110 6.75 11.57 18.15
CA ARG A 110 7.97 12.14 18.76
C ARG A 110 8.76 13.06 17.83
N GLY A 111 8.53 12.94 16.54
CA GLY A 111 9.21 13.63 15.46
C GLY A 111 8.37 14.80 15.01
N GLY A 112 9.01 15.94 14.75
CA GLY A 112 8.32 17.12 14.27
C GLY A 112 7.76 16.95 12.84
N PRO A 113 7.16 18.02 12.29
CA PRO A 113 6.58 18.05 10.93
C PRO A 113 7.51 17.52 9.83
N PHE A 114 8.83 17.63 10.03
CA PHE A 114 9.85 17.12 9.11
C PHE A 114 9.76 15.61 8.85
N LEU A 115 9.39 14.81 9.86
CA LEU A 115 9.28 13.35 9.68
C LEU A 115 8.06 13.00 8.81
N VAL A 116 6.96 13.72 8.96
CA VAL A 116 5.78 13.58 8.09
C VAL A 116 6.14 13.93 6.65
N PHE A 117 6.88 15.02 6.44
CA PHE A 117 7.37 15.41 5.11
C PHE A 117 8.18 14.27 4.44
N LEU A 118 9.11 13.64 5.16
CA LEU A 118 9.90 12.53 4.61
C LEU A 118 9.05 11.30 4.25
N VAL A 119 8.01 11.00 5.03
CA VAL A 119 7.10 9.87 4.78
C VAL A 119 6.36 10.03 3.45
N PHE A 120 6.09 11.26 3.02
CA PHE A 120 5.49 11.53 1.70
C PHE A 120 6.54 11.68 0.60
N LEU A 121 7.65 12.37 0.87
CA LEU A 121 8.69 12.64 -0.13
C LEU A 121 9.35 11.35 -0.64
N ILE A 122 9.68 10.42 0.26
CA ILE A 122 10.43 9.20 -0.11
C ILE A 122 9.64 8.35 -1.13
N PRO A 123 8.35 8.00 -0.90
CA PRO A 123 7.54 7.31 -1.90
C PRO A 123 7.41 8.05 -3.22
N MET A 124 7.29 9.39 -3.21
CA MET A 124 7.19 10.18 -4.44
C MET A 124 8.45 10.04 -5.31
N VAL A 125 9.62 10.18 -4.70
CA VAL A 125 10.91 10.08 -5.42
C VAL A 125 11.14 8.65 -5.90
N ILE A 126 10.93 7.65 -5.05
CA ILE A 126 11.09 6.24 -5.43
C ILE A 126 10.10 5.87 -6.54
N GLY A 127 8.83 6.27 -6.41
CA GLY A 127 7.80 6.04 -7.42
C GLY A 127 8.16 6.61 -8.77
N ALA A 128 8.70 7.83 -8.82
CA ALA A 128 9.13 8.46 -10.06
C ALA A 128 10.25 7.64 -10.75
N ILE A 129 11.24 7.18 -9.99
CA ILE A 129 12.36 6.37 -10.51
C ILE A 129 11.83 5.01 -11.01
N VAL A 130 10.95 4.36 -10.25
CA VAL A 130 10.41 3.05 -10.62
C VAL A 130 9.51 3.13 -11.86
N LEU A 131 8.71 4.18 -12.02
CA LEU A 131 7.87 4.39 -13.21
C LEU A 131 8.70 4.63 -14.49
N THR A 132 9.94 5.10 -14.36
CA THR A 132 10.85 5.25 -15.52
C THR A 132 11.47 3.95 -16.01
N THR A 133 11.27 2.83 -15.30
CA THR A 133 11.87 1.54 -15.69
C THR A 133 11.23 0.95 -16.95
N PRO A 134 11.98 0.18 -17.77
CA PRO A 134 11.48 -0.34 -19.04
C PRO A 134 10.25 -1.23 -18.91
N ARG A 135 10.19 -2.08 -17.86
CA ARG A 135 9.02 -2.96 -17.66
C ARG A 135 7.77 -2.22 -17.24
N CYS A 136 7.87 -1.01 -16.72
CA CYS A 136 6.73 -0.19 -16.33
C CYS A 136 6.10 0.56 -17.52
N GLN A 137 6.74 0.56 -18.68
CA GLN A 137 6.36 1.36 -19.85
C GLN A 137 5.92 0.46 -20.99
N GLN A 138 4.78 0.78 -21.61
CA GLN A 138 4.24 0.01 -22.73
C GLN A 138 4.43 0.71 -24.08
N ALA A 139 4.47 2.04 -24.10
CA ALA A 139 4.47 2.83 -25.34
C ALA A 139 5.77 3.62 -25.53
N THR A 140 6.27 3.66 -26.77
CA THR A 140 7.29 4.62 -27.22
C THR A 140 6.63 5.95 -27.59
N PRO A 141 7.24 7.10 -27.27
CA PRO A 141 8.52 7.31 -26.57
C PRO A 141 8.44 7.02 -25.06
N SER A 142 9.56 6.72 -24.41
CA SER A 142 9.62 6.53 -22.95
C SER A 142 9.05 7.72 -22.17
N LEU A 143 8.61 7.51 -20.92
CA LEU A 143 8.20 8.63 -20.08
C LEU A 143 9.35 9.61 -19.86
N THR A 144 9.06 10.89 -20.01
CA THR A 144 9.99 11.94 -19.60
C THR A 144 10.10 11.98 -18.07
N PRO A 145 11.24 12.43 -17.51
CA PRO A 145 11.39 12.53 -16.05
C PRO A 145 10.33 13.41 -15.39
N SER A 146 9.90 14.49 -16.06
CA SER A 146 8.84 15.37 -15.57
C SER A 146 7.48 14.67 -15.52
N GLU A 147 7.13 13.87 -16.52
CA GLU A 147 5.90 13.07 -16.52
C GLU A 147 5.91 12.05 -15.38
N ALA A 148 7.03 11.35 -15.17
CA ALA A 148 7.15 10.34 -14.11
C ALA A 148 7.07 10.96 -12.71
N ILE A 149 7.75 12.08 -12.48
CA ILE A 149 7.70 12.80 -11.19
C ILE A 149 6.30 13.33 -10.94
N PHE A 150 5.67 13.98 -11.93
CA PHE A 150 4.32 14.53 -11.77
C PHE A 150 3.30 13.42 -11.46
N THR A 151 3.35 12.32 -12.22
CA THR A 151 2.45 11.18 -12.03
C THR A 151 2.64 10.55 -10.64
N SER A 152 3.88 10.37 -10.21
CA SER A 152 4.20 9.83 -8.87
C SER A 152 3.71 10.74 -7.75
N ILE A 153 3.96 12.05 -7.84
CA ILE A 153 3.47 13.04 -6.87
C ILE A 153 1.95 12.98 -6.79
N SER A 154 1.26 13.10 -7.94
CA SER A 154 -0.20 13.09 -8.01
C SER A 154 -0.82 11.81 -7.45
N ALA A 155 -0.17 10.65 -7.65
CA ALA A 155 -0.60 9.37 -7.09
C ALA A 155 -0.47 9.35 -5.56
N VAL A 156 0.68 9.76 -5.02
CA VAL A 156 0.93 9.76 -3.57
C VAL A 156 0.13 10.85 -2.84
N THR A 157 -0.09 12.00 -3.46
CA THR A 157 -0.96 13.06 -2.92
C THR A 157 -2.44 12.78 -3.20
N VAL A 158 -2.75 11.75 -3.97
CA VAL A 158 -4.13 11.32 -4.25
C VAL A 158 -4.93 12.44 -4.96
N THR A 159 -4.26 13.18 -5.85
CA THR A 159 -4.84 14.34 -6.55
C THR A 159 -5.55 13.94 -7.84
N GLY A 160 -5.06 12.92 -8.54
CA GLY A 160 -5.68 12.38 -9.76
C GLY A 160 -5.41 13.11 -11.04
N LEU A 161 -4.56 14.12 -11.01
CA LEU A 161 -4.09 14.76 -12.22
C LEU A 161 -3.05 13.87 -12.89
N THR A 162 -3.22 13.61 -14.17
CA THR A 162 -2.26 12.89 -14.99
C THR A 162 -1.90 13.70 -16.22
N VAL A 163 -0.61 13.68 -16.56
CA VAL A 163 -0.09 14.24 -17.82
C VAL A 163 0.06 13.16 -18.89
N ILE A 164 -0.22 11.90 -18.53
CA ILE A 164 -0.13 10.73 -19.39
C ILE A 164 -1.45 9.94 -19.41
N ASP A 165 -1.70 9.26 -20.52
CA ASP A 165 -2.73 8.22 -20.57
C ASP A 165 -2.20 6.97 -19.84
N VAL A 166 -2.68 6.74 -18.61
CA VAL A 166 -2.18 5.68 -17.73
C VAL A 166 -2.42 4.29 -18.33
N GLY A 167 -3.60 4.06 -18.91
CA GLY A 167 -3.97 2.78 -19.50
C GLY A 167 -3.10 2.40 -20.69
N ARG A 168 -2.68 3.40 -21.49
CA ARG A 168 -1.88 3.17 -22.70
C ARG A 168 -0.37 3.30 -22.49
N ARG A 169 0.08 4.19 -21.63
CA ARG A 169 1.50 4.52 -21.44
C ARG A 169 2.19 3.58 -20.46
N LEU A 170 1.47 3.17 -19.40
CA LEU A 170 1.99 2.23 -18.42
C LEU A 170 1.64 0.80 -18.81
N SER A 171 2.61 -0.10 -18.64
CA SER A 171 2.39 -1.54 -18.71
C SER A 171 1.57 -2.05 -17.53
N ALA A 172 1.32 -3.37 -17.50
CA ALA A 172 0.72 -4.04 -16.36
C ALA A 172 1.46 -3.75 -15.06
N GLU A 173 2.78 -3.85 -15.09
CA GLU A 173 3.68 -3.65 -13.97
C GLU A 173 3.66 -2.18 -13.52
N GLY A 174 3.68 -1.24 -14.48
CA GLY A 174 3.59 0.19 -14.19
C GLY A 174 2.26 0.57 -13.53
N GLN A 175 1.15 -0.03 -13.97
CA GLN A 175 -0.17 0.16 -13.37
C GLN A 175 -0.21 -0.36 -11.93
N TRP A 176 0.42 -1.49 -11.63
CA TRP A 176 0.55 -2.00 -10.25
C TRP A 176 1.40 -1.09 -9.37
N VAL A 177 2.52 -0.57 -9.89
CA VAL A 177 3.35 0.41 -9.18
C VAL A 177 2.55 1.66 -8.86
N LEU A 178 1.81 2.18 -9.84
CA LEU A 178 0.95 3.36 -9.64
C LEU A 178 -0.14 3.09 -8.60
N LEU A 179 -0.76 1.91 -8.64
CA LEU A 179 -1.76 1.50 -7.67
C LEU A 179 -1.21 1.45 -6.24
N LEU A 180 0.02 0.96 -6.07
CA LEU A 180 0.71 0.96 -4.78
C LEU A 180 1.00 2.37 -4.29
N LEU A 181 1.40 3.29 -5.17
CA LEU A 181 1.61 4.70 -4.81
C LEU A 181 0.30 5.36 -4.36
N ILE A 182 -0.81 5.07 -5.04
CA ILE A 182 -2.15 5.51 -4.63
C ILE A 182 -2.50 4.97 -3.23
N GLN A 183 -2.28 3.68 -2.99
CA GLN A 183 -2.56 3.06 -1.68
C GLN A 183 -1.74 3.70 -0.56
N LEU A 184 -0.45 3.94 -0.81
CA LEU A 184 0.45 4.59 0.15
C LEU A 184 0.00 6.02 0.44
N GLY A 185 -0.48 6.74 -0.59
CA GLY A 185 -1.09 8.06 -0.43
C GLY A 185 -2.36 8.04 0.41
N GLY A 186 -3.29 7.14 0.09
CA GLY A 186 -4.58 6.99 0.81
C GLY A 186 -4.38 6.65 2.29
N LEU A 187 -3.49 5.70 2.59
CA LEU A 187 -3.12 5.37 3.98
C LEU A 187 -2.29 6.49 4.65
N GLY A 188 -1.49 7.22 3.87
CA GLY A 188 -0.74 8.39 4.31
C GLY A 188 -1.64 9.52 4.79
N MET A 189 -2.76 9.78 4.10
CA MET A 189 -3.76 10.78 4.49
C MET A 189 -4.40 10.44 5.85
N VAL A 190 -4.70 9.17 6.12
CA VAL A 190 -5.20 8.75 7.46
C VAL A 190 -4.17 9.05 8.55
N SER A 191 -2.89 8.84 8.26
CA SER A 191 -1.79 9.14 9.19
C SER A 191 -1.63 10.65 9.41
N LEU A 192 -1.82 11.45 8.35
CA LEU A 192 -1.79 12.91 8.41
C LEU A 192 -2.97 13.45 9.24
N PHE A 193 -4.17 12.91 9.05
CA PHE A 193 -5.34 13.24 9.88
C PHE A 193 -5.11 12.88 11.35
N ALA A 194 -4.56 11.70 11.64
CA ALA A 194 -4.21 11.31 13.00
C ALA A 194 -3.16 12.25 13.62
N PHE A 195 -2.14 12.64 12.85
CA PHE A 195 -1.13 13.60 13.27
C PHE A 195 -1.73 14.98 13.56
N PHE A 196 -2.52 15.54 12.64
CA PHE A 196 -3.16 16.83 12.87
C PHE A 196 -4.16 16.77 14.02
N ALA A 197 -4.92 15.69 14.20
CA ALA A 197 -5.77 15.53 15.38
C ALA A 197 -4.97 15.59 16.69
N LEU A 198 -3.78 14.97 16.72
CA LEU A 198 -2.88 14.99 17.88
C LEU A 198 -2.21 16.36 18.09
N VAL A 199 -1.84 17.06 17.02
CA VAL A 199 -1.13 18.35 17.09
C VAL A 199 -2.09 19.53 17.27
N LEU A 200 -3.20 19.61 16.53
CA LEU A 200 -4.24 20.65 16.71
C LEU A 200 -5.00 20.47 18.02
N GLY A 201 -5.07 19.25 18.57
CA GLY A 201 -5.50 19.02 19.95
C GLY A 201 -4.69 19.83 20.98
N ASN A 202 -3.47 20.29 20.63
CA ASN A 202 -2.66 21.17 21.47
C ASN A 202 -3.00 22.66 21.33
N GLY A 203 -3.76 23.07 20.30
CA GLY A 203 -4.11 24.46 20.01
C GLY A 203 -5.55 24.85 20.35
N LEU A 204 -6.43 23.89 20.65
CA LEU A 204 -7.81 24.14 21.05
C LEU A 204 -7.87 24.37 22.56
N GLY A 205 -8.53 25.47 22.97
CA GLY A 205 -8.56 25.98 24.34
C GLY A 205 -8.76 24.91 25.42
N ILE A 206 -8.17 25.19 26.59
CA ILE A 206 -7.85 24.35 27.78
C ILE A 206 -8.90 23.30 28.20
N ARG A 207 -10.17 23.38 27.77
CA ARG A 207 -11.23 22.41 28.06
C ARG A 207 -11.55 21.43 26.92
N GLN A 208 -11.56 21.86 25.66
CA GLN A 208 -11.87 20.99 24.51
C GLN A 208 -10.66 20.17 24.09
N GLY A 209 -9.46 20.78 24.15
CA GLY A 209 -8.20 20.06 23.98
C GLY A 209 -8.00 18.98 25.04
N ARG A 210 -8.49 19.18 26.28
CA ARG A 210 -8.48 18.16 27.34
C ARG A 210 -9.43 16.99 27.09
N ALA A 211 -10.64 17.20 26.55
CA ALA A 211 -11.55 16.10 26.23
C ALA A 211 -11.03 15.23 25.07
N ILE A 212 -10.47 15.87 24.04
CA ILE A 212 -9.78 15.16 22.93
C ILE A 212 -8.53 14.47 23.47
N ARG A 213 -7.78 15.14 24.34
CA ARG A 213 -6.60 14.59 24.99
C ARG A 213 -6.95 13.45 25.95
N ASP A 214 -8.01 13.48 26.74
CA ASP A 214 -8.42 12.34 27.59
C ASP A 214 -8.95 11.16 26.74
N SER A 215 -9.53 11.46 25.57
CA SER A 215 -9.91 10.44 24.58
C SER A 215 -8.71 9.85 23.82
N LEU A 216 -7.60 10.59 23.71
CA LEU A 216 -6.38 10.20 22.99
C LEU A 216 -5.20 9.77 23.91
N ASP A 217 -5.14 10.25 25.16
CA ASP A 217 -4.13 9.97 26.20
C ASP A 217 -4.34 8.57 26.80
N GLY A 218 -5.45 7.90 26.48
CA GLY A 218 -5.64 6.46 26.67
C GLY A 218 -5.13 5.59 25.52
N ILE A 219 -4.83 6.17 24.35
CA ILE A 219 -4.39 5.41 23.17
C ILE A 219 -2.88 5.12 23.31
N GLY A 220 -2.59 4.06 24.05
CA GLY A 220 -1.27 3.44 24.05
C GLY A 220 -0.84 3.07 22.62
N SER A 221 0.48 2.95 22.39
CA SER A 221 1.02 2.53 21.08
C SER A 221 0.39 1.23 20.55
N GLY A 222 -0.04 0.34 21.45
CA GLY A 222 -0.81 -0.86 21.11
C GLY A 222 -2.21 -0.59 20.53
N GLN A 223 -2.95 0.38 21.07
CA GLN A 223 -4.29 0.74 20.57
C GLN A 223 -4.21 1.49 19.23
N LEU A 224 -3.22 2.36 19.03
CA LEU A 224 -2.99 3.02 17.75
C LEU A 224 -2.66 1.99 16.66
N ARG A 225 -1.80 1.01 16.96
CA ARG A 225 -1.49 -0.11 16.06
C ARG A 225 -2.73 -0.95 15.74
N ALA A 226 -3.59 -1.21 16.72
CA ALA A 226 -4.84 -1.95 16.51
C ALA A 226 -5.84 -1.17 15.63
N LEU A 227 -5.97 0.14 15.87
CA LEU A 227 -6.81 1.05 15.09
C LEU A 227 -6.38 1.02 13.63
N LEU A 228 -5.09 1.17 13.38
CA LEU A 228 -4.53 1.22 12.03
C LEU A 228 -4.52 -0.14 11.33
N GLY A 229 -4.31 -1.22 12.06
CA GLY A 229 -4.52 -2.56 11.53
C GLY A 229 -5.98 -2.76 11.10
N THR A 230 -6.93 -2.21 11.87
CA THR A 230 -8.35 -2.22 11.52
C THR A 230 -8.64 -1.36 10.29
N VAL A 231 -8.03 -0.17 10.19
CA VAL A 231 -8.13 0.70 8.99
C VAL A 231 -7.65 -0.07 7.77
N CYS A 232 -6.40 -0.53 7.76
CA CYS A 232 -5.83 -1.23 6.60
C CYS A 232 -6.66 -2.45 6.19
N LEU A 233 -7.12 -3.25 7.16
CA LEU A 233 -7.97 -4.41 6.87
C LEU A 233 -9.32 -3.99 6.30
N SER A 234 -9.97 -2.98 6.89
CA SER A 234 -11.26 -2.48 6.41
C SER A 234 -11.15 -1.90 5.00
N THR A 235 -10.10 -1.13 4.72
CA THR A 235 -9.78 -0.60 3.39
C THR A 235 -9.66 -1.72 2.37
N LEU A 236 -8.81 -2.72 2.63
CA LEU A 236 -8.62 -3.86 1.74
C LEU A 236 -9.93 -4.62 1.49
N VAL A 237 -10.75 -4.83 2.52
CA VAL A 237 -12.04 -5.52 2.36
C VAL A 237 -12.98 -4.71 1.47
N VAL A 238 -13.12 -3.41 1.70
CA VAL A 238 -13.99 -2.55 0.89
C VAL A 238 -13.49 -2.47 -0.56
N GLU A 239 -12.19 -2.35 -0.77
CA GLU A 239 -11.57 -2.33 -2.10
C GLU A 239 -11.78 -3.65 -2.85
N LEU A 240 -11.61 -4.80 -2.18
CA LEU A 240 -11.85 -6.11 -2.81
C LEU A 240 -13.34 -6.33 -3.11
N CYS A 241 -14.24 -5.90 -2.22
CA CYS A 241 -15.68 -5.94 -2.48
C CYS A 241 -16.07 -5.04 -3.65
N GLY A 242 -15.53 -3.82 -3.71
CA GLY A 242 -15.76 -2.89 -4.82
C GLY A 242 -15.26 -3.44 -6.15
N ALA A 243 -14.05 -4.02 -6.17
CA ALA A 243 -13.48 -4.68 -7.34
C ALA A 243 -14.35 -5.86 -7.81
N ALA A 244 -14.84 -6.68 -6.87
CA ALA A 244 -15.72 -7.80 -7.19
C ALA A 244 -17.06 -7.34 -7.77
N LEU A 245 -17.66 -6.26 -7.23
CA LEU A 245 -18.89 -5.68 -7.76
C LEU A 245 -18.69 -5.13 -9.19
N LEU A 246 -17.60 -4.39 -9.41
CA LEU A 246 -17.26 -3.89 -10.75
C LEU A 246 -17.09 -5.03 -11.75
N MET A 247 -16.42 -6.11 -11.33
CA MET A 247 -16.20 -7.30 -12.15
C MET A 247 -17.50 -8.02 -12.55
N VAL A 248 -18.50 -8.07 -11.66
CA VAL A 248 -19.82 -8.65 -11.98
C VAL A 248 -20.60 -7.78 -12.96
N THR A 249 -20.40 -6.47 -12.92
CA THR A 249 -21.09 -5.52 -13.82
C THR A 249 -20.42 -5.36 -15.18
N ALA A 250 -19.15 -5.74 -15.33
CA ALA A 250 -18.43 -5.68 -16.59
C ALA A 250 -18.88 -6.84 -17.51
N SER A 251 -19.48 -6.50 -18.65
CA SER A 251 -20.19 -7.45 -19.51
C SER A 251 -19.29 -8.37 -20.36
N ASP A 252 -18.04 -7.99 -20.65
CA ASP A 252 -17.30 -8.64 -21.76
C ASP A 252 -15.92 -9.23 -21.44
N SER A 253 -15.40 -9.14 -20.22
CA SER A 253 -14.30 -10.02 -19.76
C SER A 253 -13.91 -9.66 -18.33
N VAL A 254 -13.42 -10.67 -17.60
CA VAL A 254 -12.96 -10.51 -16.23
C VAL A 254 -11.57 -9.86 -16.23
N HIS A 255 -11.52 -8.53 -16.22
CA HIS A 255 -10.30 -7.75 -16.05
C HIS A 255 -10.03 -7.50 -14.55
N ILE A 256 -9.49 -8.51 -13.85
CA ILE A 256 -9.24 -8.43 -12.39
C ILE A 256 -8.39 -7.21 -12.03
N ARG A 257 -7.30 -6.96 -12.76
CA ARG A 257 -6.39 -5.83 -12.52
C ARG A 257 -7.11 -4.49 -12.64
N GLU A 258 -7.90 -4.32 -13.69
CA GLU A 258 -8.56 -3.06 -13.99
C GLU A 258 -9.67 -2.74 -13.00
N ASN A 259 -10.50 -3.72 -12.65
CA ASN A 259 -11.54 -3.55 -11.65
C ASN A 259 -10.95 -3.25 -10.27
N LEU A 260 -9.83 -3.91 -9.91
CA LEU A 260 -9.12 -3.61 -8.67
C LEU A 260 -8.51 -2.21 -8.70
N PHE A 261 -7.91 -1.81 -9.82
CA PHE A 261 -7.31 -0.48 -9.98
C PHE A 261 -8.36 0.62 -9.74
N HIS A 262 -9.51 0.52 -10.41
CA HIS A 262 -10.57 1.51 -10.26
C HIS A 262 -11.20 1.49 -8.88
N SER A 263 -11.37 0.32 -8.25
CA SER A 263 -11.92 0.23 -6.89
C SER A 263 -11.02 0.90 -5.85
N VAL A 264 -9.71 0.65 -5.90
CA VAL A 264 -8.72 1.28 -5.02
C VAL A 264 -8.64 2.78 -5.31
N SER A 265 -8.58 3.17 -6.58
CA SER A 265 -8.58 4.57 -7.00
C SER A 265 -9.81 5.32 -6.46
N ALA A 266 -11.00 4.73 -6.58
CA ALA A 266 -12.24 5.29 -6.06
C ALA A 266 -12.24 5.40 -4.54
N PHE A 267 -11.90 4.33 -3.82
CA PHE A 267 -11.91 4.34 -2.35
C PHE A 267 -10.85 5.30 -1.78
N CYS A 268 -9.66 5.35 -2.38
CA CYS A 268 -8.64 6.31 -1.99
C CYS A 268 -9.00 7.75 -2.41
N ASN A 269 -9.99 7.96 -3.29
CA ASN A 269 -10.31 9.25 -3.92
C ASN A 269 -9.20 9.78 -4.82
N SER A 270 -8.42 8.89 -5.44
CA SER A 270 -7.25 9.28 -6.23
C SER A 270 -7.59 9.82 -7.59
N GLY A 271 -8.77 9.55 -8.16
CA GLY A 271 -9.18 10.08 -9.46
C GLY A 271 -8.46 9.48 -10.67
N PHE A 272 -7.53 8.54 -10.48
CA PHE A 272 -6.87 7.84 -11.58
C PHE A 272 -7.80 6.83 -12.24
N THR A 273 -7.70 6.72 -13.56
CA THR A 273 -8.49 5.83 -14.41
C THR A 273 -7.56 5.16 -15.41
N LEU A 274 -7.83 3.90 -15.75
CA LEU A 274 -7.16 3.24 -16.87
C LEU A 274 -7.83 3.56 -18.21
N ASP A 275 -9.09 3.98 -18.17
CA ASP A 275 -9.80 4.44 -19.37
C ASP A 275 -9.44 5.87 -19.75
N ARG A 276 -9.27 6.09 -21.06
CA ARG A 276 -8.94 7.39 -21.65
C ARG A 276 -9.99 8.47 -21.38
N ASP A 277 -11.26 8.10 -21.48
CA ASP A 277 -12.39 9.02 -21.28
C ASP A 277 -12.89 9.01 -19.83
N SER A 278 -12.06 8.54 -18.89
CA SER A 278 -12.44 8.31 -17.51
C SER A 278 -13.72 7.49 -17.42
N LEU A 279 -14.66 7.88 -16.56
CA LEU A 279 -15.94 7.21 -16.38
C LEU A 279 -16.93 7.48 -17.52
N GLY A 280 -16.57 8.21 -18.59
CA GLY A 280 -17.49 8.62 -19.66
C GLY A 280 -18.25 7.43 -20.27
N GLY A 281 -17.50 6.39 -20.65
CA GLY A 281 -18.04 5.16 -21.26
C GLY A 281 -18.67 4.14 -20.30
N TRP A 282 -18.66 4.41 -18.99
CA TRP A 282 -19.11 3.44 -17.99
C TRP A 282 -20.64 3.39 -17.87
N SER A 283 -21.17 2.21 -17.57
CA SER A 283 -22.59 2.02 -17.30
C SER A 283 -23.05 2.77 -16.03
N GLY A 284 -24.35 3.04 -15.92
CA GLY A 284 -24.92 3.72 -14.75
C GLY A 284 -24.67 2.97 -13.43
N THR A 285 -24.68 1.64 -13.46
CA THR A 285 -24.40 0.78 -12.31
C THR A 285 -22.94 0.89 -11.87
N GLN A 286 -21.99 0.83 -12.81
CA GLN A 286 -20.56 0.99 -12.50
C GLN A 286 -20.27 2.39 -11.93
N LYS A 287 -20.87 3.45 -12.50
CA LYS A 287 -20.79 4.82 -11.96
C LYS A 287 -21.32 4.91 -10.53
N ALA A 288 -22.43 4.24 -10.22
CA ALA A 288 -22.99 4.20 -8.87
C ALA A 288 -22.08 3.47 -7.87
N ILE A 289 -21.44 2.37 -8.29
CA ILE A 289 -20.43 1.66 -7.47
C ILE A 289 -19.24 2.58 -7.17
N MET A 290 -18.68 3.23 -8.20
CA MET A 290 -17.57 4.18 -8.05
C MET A 290 -17.93 5.33 -7.10
N ALA A 291 -19.11 5.95 -7.28
CA ALA A 291 -19.59 7.01 -6.41
C ALA A 291 -19.74 6.55 -4.95
N THR A 292 -20.23 5.33 -4.74
CA THR A 292 -20.38 4.75 -3.40
C THR A 292 -19.02 4.54 -2.73
N LEU A 293 -18.03 4.00 -3.46
CA LEU A 293 -16.67 3.81 -2.95
C LEU A 293 -16.01 5.15 -2.58
N ILE A 294 -16.16 6.17 -3.43
CA ILE A 294 -15.66 7.53 -3.18
C ILE A 294 -16.28 8.10 -1.89
N VAL A 295 -17.60 7.99 -1.72
CA VAL A 295 -18.29 8.48 -0.53
C VAL A 295 -17.80 7.74 0.72
N ILE A 296 -17.74 6.40 0.69
CA ILE A 296 -17.29 5.60 1.84
C ILE A 296 -15.84 5.92 2.20
N GLY A 297 -14.96 6.06 1.21
CA GLY A 297 -13.56 6.42 1.41
C GLY A 297 -13.38 7.85 1.96
N GLY A 298 -14.17 8.80 1.46
CA GLY A 298 -14.11 10.21 1.86
C GLY A 298 -14.67 10.53 3.26
N VAL A 299 -15.62 9.74 3.75
CA VAL A 299 -16.23 9.90 5.10
C VAL A 299 -15.18 9.77 6.23
N GLY A 300 -14.09 9.04 5.96
CA GLY A 300 -12.97 8.92 6.88
C GLY A 300 -13.18 7.91 8.00
N PHE A 301 -12.09 7.28 8.43
CA PHE A 301 -12.12 6.20 9.41
C PHE A 301 -12.71 6.55 10.79
N PRO A 302 -12.52 7.77 11.36
CA PRO A 302 -13.10 8.11 12.66
C PRO A 302 -14.63 7.98 12.67
N VAL A 303 -15.30 8.33 11.57
CA VAL A 303 -16.75 8.23 11.44
C VAL A 303 -17.18 6.77 11.32
N LEU A 304 -16.48 5.97 10.51
CA LEU A 304 -16.76 4.53 10.38
C LEU A 304 -16.57 3.78 11.70
N HIS A 305 -15.55 4.14 12.46
CA HIS A 305 -15.27 3.56 13.78
C HIS A 305 -16.39 3.91 14.79
N GLU A 306 -16.82 5.17 14.84
CA GLU A 306 -17.93 5.60 15.70
C GLU A 306 -19.25 4.92 15.30
N PHE A 307 -19.50 4.74 14.00
CA PHE A 307 -20.67 4.03 13.50
C PHE A 307 -20.70 2.56 13.96
N LYS A 308 -19.56 1.87 13.84
CA LYS A 308 -19.39 0.50 14.35
C LYS A 308 -19.62 0.42 15.85
N ARG A 309 -19.04 1.36 16.62
CA ARG A 309 -19.20 1.42 18.08
C ARG A 309 -20.67 1.60 18.47
N ARG A 310 -21.40 2.49 17.80
CA ARG A 310 -22.82 2.75 18.07
C ARG A 310 -23.71 1.58 17.68
N LEU A 311 -23.43 0.88 16.59
CA LEU A 311 -24.19 -0.32 16.20
C LEU A 311 -24.02 -1.47 17.20
N ILE A 312 -22.80 -1.69 17.69
CA ILE A 312 -22.52 -2.78 18.64
C ILE A 312 -23.05 -2.49 20.04
N HIS A 313 -23.05 -1.22 20.48
CA HIS A 313 -23.58 -0.83 21.78
C HIS A 313 -25.08 -0.51 21.79
N ARG A 314 -25.76 -0.60 20.64
CA ARG A 314 -27.22 -0.43 20.57
C ARG A 314 -27.99 -1.63 21.13
N ASP A 315 -27.32 -2.75 21.41
CA ASP A 315 -27.92 -3.97 21.97
C ASP A 315 -27.90 -4.00 23.51
N VAL A 316 -27.56 -2.91 24.20
CA VAL A 316 -27.47 -2.85 25.69
C VAL A 316 -28.41 -1.82 26.34
N ASP A 317 -29.14 -1.02 25.56
CA ASP A 317 -30.15 -0.07 26.08
C ASP A 317 -31.56 -0.40 25.61
#